data_AF-A0A257LNQ2-F1
#
_entry.id   AF-A0A257LNQ2-F1
#
_cell.length_a   1.000
_cell.length_b   1.000
_cell.length_c   1.000
_cell.angle_alpha   90.00
_cell.angle_beta   90.00
_cell.angle_gamma   90.00
#
_symmetry.space_group_name_H-M   'P 1'
#
loop_
_entity.id
_entity.type
_entity.pdbx_description
1 polymer ?
#
loop_
_entity_poly.entity_id
_entity_poly.type
_entity_poly.pdbx_seq_one_letter_code
_entity_poly.pdbx_strand_id
1 'polypeptide(L)'
;MAKLLKTFFCMMVMGGFPSEAAESKASAFFESSCMDCHDAETKKGGLDLESLGQDWRDPGTFAKWVTIHDRVAAGEMPPKKKPQPEAADRKAFLASVSAS
;
A
#
# COMPACT_ATOMS: atom_id res chain seq x y z
N MET A 1 56.46 12.10 11.44
CA MET A 1 55.77 12.64 12.63
C MET A 1 54.38 13.09 12.19
N ALA A 2 53.43 12.16 12.13
CA ALA A 2 52.37 11.99 13.13
C ALA A 2 51.39 13.17 13.19
N LYS A 3 50.27 13.06 12.45
CA LYS A 3 48.94 13.40 12.97
C LYS A 3 47.97 12.30 12.55
N LEU A 4 47.60 11.52 13.56
CA LEU A 4 46.56 10.50 13.58
C LEU A 4 45.16 11.12 13.40
N LEU A 5 44.27 10.28 12.87
CA LEU A 5 42.82 10.22 13.12
C LEU A 5 41.98 11.50 12.90
N LYS A 6 41.17 11.47 11.83
CA LYS A 6 39.79 11.93 11.92
C LYS A 6 38.88 11.00 11.12
N THR A 7 38.43 9.97 11.83
CA THR A 7 37.03 9.53 11.92
C THR A 7 36.18 9.56 10.63
N PHE A 8 35.76 8.36 10.23
CA PHE A 8 34.39 8.02 9.81
C PHE A 8 33.64 9.05 8.94
N PHE A 9 33.51 8.74 7.65
CA PHE A 9 32.21 8.86 7.01
C PHE A 9 32.08 7.85 5.87
N CYS A 10 32.12 6.56 6.21
CA CYS A 10 31.35 5.58 5.45
C CYS A 10 29.88 5.83 5.79
N MET A 11 29.28 6.88 5.22
CA MET A 11 27.82 6.99 5.19
C MET A 11 27.35 6.07 4.08
N MET A 12 27.34 4.77 4.39
CA MET A 12 26.43 3.84 3.77
C MET A 12 25.02 4.39 3.98
N VAL A 13 24.52 5.16 3.03
CA VAL A 13 23.08 5.27 2.83
C VAL A 13 22.64 3.94 2.23
N MET A 14 22.48 2.92 3.09
CA MET A 14 21.63 1.77 2.79
C MET A 14 20.18 2.18 3.10
N GLY A 15 19.71 3.25 2.46
CA GLY A 15 18.29 3.54 2.35
C GLY A 15 17.85 2.90 1.05
N GLY A 16 17.31 1.68 1.12
CA GLY A 16 16.74 1.03 -0.05
C GLY A 16 15.61 1.90 -0.58
N PHE A 17 15.79 2.49 -1.75
CA PHE A 17 14.69 3.10 -2.47
C PHE A 17 13.64 2.01 -2.74
N PRO A 18 12.34 2.28 -2.52
CA PRO A 18 11.31 1.36 -2.97
C PRO A 18 11.54 1.11 -4.47
N SER A 19 11.70 -0.15 -4.83
CA SER A 19 11.95 -0.55 -6.21
C SER A 19 10.75 -0.14 -7.07
N GLU A 20 10.96 0.47 -8.24
CA GLU A 20 9.90 0.80 -9.21
C GLU A 20 9.02 -0.42 -9.55
N ALA A 21 9.62 -1.62 -9.53
CA ALA A 21 8.90 -2.88 -9.70
C ALA A 21 7.95 -3.25 -8.53
N ALA A 22 8.12 -2.68 -7.34
CA ALA A 22 7.23 -2.87 -6.20
C ALA A 22 6.01 -1.96 -6.29
N GLU A 23 6.20 -0.71 -6.74
CA GLU A 23 5.12 0.23 -7.00
C GLU A 23 4.19 -0.29 -8.10
N SER A 24 4.76 -0.77 -9.22
CA SER A 24 3.96 -1.33 -10.31
C SER A 24 3.14 -2.58 -9.91
N LYS A 25 3.66 -3.42 -8.99
CA LYS A 25 2.91 -4.54 -8.43
C LYS A 25 1.80 -4.10 -7.50
N ALA A 26 2.02 -3.07 -6.69
CA ALA A 26 0.98 -2.51 -5.83
C ALA A 26 -0.16 -1.91 -6.67
N SER A 27 0.15 -1.18 -7.74
CA SER A 27 -0.85 -0.67 -8.68
C SER A 27 -1.62 -1.79 -9.38
N ALA A 28 -0.94 -2.84 -9.86
CA ALA A 28 -1.60 -3.98 -10.48
C ALA A 28 -2.51 -4.75 -9.51
N PHE A 29 -2.08 -4.90 -8.25
CA PHE A 29 -2.91 -5.46 -7.20
C PHE A 29 -4.16 -4.60 -6.96
N PHE A 30 -3.98 -3.29 -6.83
CA PHE A 30 -5.08 -2.35 -6.59
C PHE A 30 -6.13 -2.42 -7.71
N GLU A 31 -5.69 -2.39 -8.97
CA GLU A 31 -6.58 -2.47 -10.12
C GLU A 31 -7.38 -3.80 -10.11
N SER A 32 -6.69 -4.92 -9.98
CA SER A 32 -7.31 -6.26 -10.06
C SER A 32 -8.13 -6.68 -8.84
N SER A 33 -7.83 -6.13 -7.66
CA SER A 33 -8.43 -6.56 -6.39
C SER A 33 -9.38 -5.54 -5.77
N CYS A 34 -9.35 -4.28 -6.21
CA CYS A 34 -10.17 -3.21 -5.65
C CYS A 34 -11.19 -2.65 -6.65
N MET A 35 -10.77 -2.33 -7.88
CA MET A 35 -11.58 -1.53 -8.81
C MET A 35 -12.81 -2.28 -9.33
N ASP A 36 -12.71 -3.59 -9.57
CA ASP A 36 -13.81 -4.48 -9.97
C ASP A 36 -15.07 -4.43 -9.06
N CYS A 37 -14.94 -3.90 -7.84
CA CYS A 37 -16.04 -3.78 -6.89
C CYS A 37 -16.25 -2.33 -6.39
N HIS A 38 -15.23 -1.48 -6.45
CA HIS A 38 -15.22 -0.18 -5.78
C HIS A 38 -14.93 0.99 -6.74
N ASP A 39 -15.22 0.81 -8.02
CA ASP A 39 -15.30 1.89 -9.00
C ASP A 39 -16.52 2.82 -8.77
N ALA A 40 -16.65 3.85 -9.59
CA ALA A 40 -17.75 4.82 -9.52
C ALA A 40 -19.12 4.27 -9.95
N GLU A 41 -19.22 3.07 -10.51
CA GLU A 41 -20.50 2.48 -10.95
C GLU A 41 -21.02 1.45 -9.95
N THR A 42 -20.17 0.53 -9.52
CA THR A 42 -20.46 -0.63 -8.68
C THR A 42 -20.56 -0.26 -7.20
N LYS A 43 -19.66 0.60 -6.71
CA LYS A 43 -19.63 1.15 -5.33
C LYS A 43 -19.98 0.14 -4.23
N LYS A 44 -19.45 -1.07 -4.29
CA LYS A 44 -19.87 -2.16 -3.42
C LYS A 44 -19.62 -1.80 -1.96
N GLY A 45 -20.59 -2.09 -1.10
CA GLY A 45 -20.50 -1.72 0.31
C GLY A 45 -20.47 -0.21 0.57
N GLY A 46 -20.91 0.61 -0.41
CA GLY A 46 -20.90 2.07 -0.30
C GLY A 46 -19.51 2.70 -0.41
N LEU A 47 -18.53 1.96 -0.92
CA LEU A 47 -17.16 2.42 -1.12
C LEU A 47 -16.89 2.65 -2.61
N ASP A 48 -16.45 3.86 -2.93
CA ASP A 48 -16.02 4.33 -4.25
C ASP A 48 -14.61 4.89 -4.10
N LEU A 49 -13.63 4.22 -4.69
CA LEU A 49 -12.21 4.55 -4.57
C LEU A 49 -11.78 5.64 -5.54
N GLU A 50 -12.54 5.89 -6.62
CA GLU A 50 -12.25 6.98 -7.56
C GLU A 50 -12.53 8.34 -6.91
N SER A 51 -13.59 8.41 -6.08
CA SER A 51 -13.96 9.64 -5.38
C SER A 51 -13.40 9.77 -3.95
N LEU A 52 -12.89 8.68 -3.36
CA LEU A 52 -12.34 8.70 -1.99
C LEU A 52 -11.13 9.64 -1.86
N GLY A 53 -10.26 9.68 -2.86
CA GLY A 53 -9.03 10.45 -2.84
C GLY A 53 -8.03 9.97 -1.78
N GLN A 54 -6.98 10.78 -1.55
CA GLN A 54 -5.86 10.45 -0.64
C GLN A 54 -5.52 11.64 0.27
N ASP A 55 -6.52 12.40 0.72
CA ASP A 55 -6.28 13.44 1.73
C ASP A 55 -6.12 12.84 3.12
N TRP A 56 -4.87 12.59 3.50
CA TRP A 56 -4.50 12.04 4.81
C TRP A 56 -4.73 13.01 5.98
N ARG A 57 -5.04 14.28 5.71
CA ARG A 57 -5.37 15.28 6.74
C ARG A 57 -6.86 15.27 7.08
N ASP A 58 -7.70 14.78 6.18
CA ASP A 58 -9.13 14.57 6.46
C ASP A 58 -9.32 13.29 7.30
N PRO A 59 -9.81 13.40 8.55
CA PRO A 59 -10.01 12.24 9.41
C PRO A 59 -10.98 11.21 8.82
N GLY A 60 -11.97 11.66 8.04
CA GLY A 60 -12.95 10.79 7.40
C GLY A 60 -12.32 9.91 6.32
N THR A 61 -11.56 10.53 5.43
CA THR A 61 -10.81 9.85 4.37
C THR A 61 -9.77 8.90 4.95
N PHE A 62 -9.00 9.36 5.94
CA PHE A 62 -8.02 8.51 6.62
C PHE A 62 -8.65 7.28 7.28
N ALA A 63 -9.74 7.46 8.04
CA ALA A 63 -10.43 6.35 8.71
C ALA A 63 -10.97 5.30 7.71
N LYS A 64 -11.44 5.74 6.53
CA LYS A 64 -11.87 4.83 5.46
C LYS A 64 -10.69 4.01 4.94
N TRP A 65 -9.54 4.62 4.68
CA TRP A 65 -8.34 3.91 4.24
C TRP A 65 -7.81 2.92 5.29
N VAL A 66 -7.85 3.27 6.58
CA VAL A 66 -7.54 2.33 7.67
C VAL A 66 -8.49 1.12 7.62
N THR A 67 -9.79 1.37 7.46
CA THR A 67 -10.79 0.29 7.36
C THR A 67 -10.51 -0.61 6.14
N ILE A 68 -10.17 -0.04 4.99
CA ILE A 68 -9.81 -0.79 3.78
C ILE A 68 -8.58 -1.66 4.05
N HIS A 69 -7.51 -1.08 4.62
CA HIS A 69 -6.30 -1.80 4.98
C HIS A 69 -6.62 -3.02 5.86
N ASP A 70 -7.43 -2.84 6.91
CA ASP A 70 -7.77 -3.90 7.85
C ASP A 70 -8.61 -5.01 7.21
N ARG A 71 -9.54 -4.65 6.33
CA ARG A 71 -10.37 -5.61 5.56
C ARG A 71 -9.52 -6.41 4.58
N VAL A 72 -8.55 -5.79 3.93
CA VAL A 72 -7.56 -6.47 3.08
C VAL A 72 -6.71 -7.41 3.94
N ALA A 73 -6.17 -6.95 5.07
CA ALA A 73 -5.42 -7.80 6.00
C ALA A 73 -6.20 -9.02 6.49
N ALA A 74 -7.50 -8.86 6.74
CA ALA A 74 -8.41 -9.93 7.12
C ALA A 74 -8.79 -10.90 5.98
N GLY A 75 -8.42 -10.60 4.72
CA GLY A 75 -8.80 -11.40 3.55
C GLY A 75 -10.30 -11.31 3.22
N GLU A 76 -10.94 -10.21 3.60
CA GLU A 76 -12.35 -9.95 3.28
C GLU A 76 -12.52 -9.20 1.96
N MET A 77 -11.45 -8.60 1.47
CA MET A 77 -11.36 -7.93 0.18
C MET A 77 -10.26 -8.60 -0.67
N PRO A 78 -10.61 -9.11 -1.87
CA PRO A 78 -11.95 -9.18 -2.47
C PRO A 78 -12.94 -10.06 -1.69
N PRO A 79 -14.26 -10.04 -1.96
CA PRO A 79 -15.20 -10.95 -1.34
C PRO A 79 -14.90 -12.42 -1.69
N LYS A 80 -15.15 -13.37 -0.78
CA LYS A 80 -14.86 -14.82 -0.94
C LYS A 80 -15.36 -15.49 -2.22
N LYS A 81 -16.37 -14.90 -2.88
CA LYS A 81 -16.94 -15.38 -4.16
C LYS A 81 -16.24 -14.86 -5.42
N LYS A 82 -15.21 -14.02 -5.25
CA LYS A 82 -14.36 -13.49 -6.30
C LYS A 82 -12.96 -14.11 -6.18
N PRO A 83 -12.17 -14.13 -7.26
CA PRO A 83 -10.77 -14.54 -7.20
C PRO A 83 -10.06 -13.81 -6.06
N GLN A 84 -9.38 -14.56 -5.20
CA GLN A 84 -8.58 -14.00 -4.12
C GLN A 84 -7.14 -13.85 -4.59
N PRO A 85 -6.46 -12.76 -4.23
CA PRO A 85 -5.03 -12.67 -4.46
C PRO A 85 -4.29 -13.68 -3.58
N GLU A 86 -3.14 -14.12 -4.08
CA GLU A 86 -2.23 -14.97 -3.31
C GLU A 86 -1.83 -14.28 -1.99
N ALA A 87 -1.57 -15.08 -0.95
CA ALA A 87 -1.22 -14.56 0.35
C ALA A 87 0.06 -13.69 0.31
N ALA A 88 1.00 -14.03 -0.57
CA ALA A 88 2.23 -13.27 -0.77
C ALA A 88 1.95 -11.89 -1.39
N ASP A 89 1.10 -11.81 -2.41
CA ASP A 89 0.78 -10.55 -3.09
C ASP A 89 0.01 -9.61 -2.16
N ARG A 90 -0.95 -10.15 -1.41
CA ARG A 90 -1.68 -9.38 -0.39
C ARG A 90 -0.75 -8.84 0.69
N LYS A 91 0.20 -9.65 1.16
CA LYS A 91 1.20 -9.20 2.15
C LYS A 91 2.11 -8.12 1.56
N ALA A 92 2.54 -8.28 0.31
CA ALA A 92 3.39 -7.29 -0.37
C ALA A 92 2.65 -5.96 -0.54
N PHE A 93 1.38 -5.99 -0.92
CA PHE A 93 0.53 -4.81 -1.01
C PHE A 93 0.40 -4.10 0.35
N LEU A 94 0.04 -4.83 1.41
CA LEU A 94 -0.07 -4.27 2.76
C LEU A 94 1.24 -3.67 3.26
N ALA A 95 2.37 -4.30 2.95
CA ALA A 95 3.69 -3.75 3.27
C ALA A 95 3.96 -2.42 2.53
N SER A 96 3.54 -2.30 1.27
CA SER A 96 3.75 -1.07 0.49
C SER A 96 2.94 0.12 1.03
N VAL A 97 1.72 -0.11 1.51
CA VAL A 97 0.83 0.98 2.00
C VAL A 97 1.01 1.29 3.48
N SER A 98 1.67 0.43 4.25
CA SER A 98 1.97 0.66 5.67
C SER A 98 3.33 1.30 5.92
N ALA A 99 4.21 1.32 4.91
CA ALA A 99 5.55 1.90 4.98
C ALA A 99 5.60 3.37 4.50
N SER A 100 4.45 3.97 4.19
CA SER A 100 4.31 5.33 3.62
C SER A 100 3.94 6.36 4.67
#